data_AF-A0A5B0RE01-F1
#
_entry.id   AF-A0A5B0RE01-F1
#
_cell.length_a   1.000
_cell.length_b   1.000
_cell.length_c   1.000
_cell.angle_alpha   90.00
_cell.angle_beta   90.00
_cell.angle_gamma   90.00
#
_symmetry.space_group_name_H-M   'P 1'
#
loop_
_entity.id
_entity.type
_entity.pdbx_description
1 polymer ?
#
loop_
_entity_poly.entity_id
_entity_poly.type
_entity_poly.pdbx_seq_one_letter_code
_entity_poly.pdbx_strand_id
1 'polypeptide(L)'
;MAQLLLYASGSNSHGQLGTRNLGEEEEEDSHEFTNTHQWNHHHQQPQGEEEQQQPISSSIGGRHSLFLINHPARPEIYLCGDQNQGQSGPKISSIAPSPSIGENAPSIINQSSQPYDTNHECSSTMKMIDYLKLISMTSNIDRELKELLGQHYRPVQVTACWETSFVVLSPRSCGPSTKDETRMEEEEIQYDDEILAFGSNDFDLRGSAEKETLPDDPGTPNLVNLPPSVGRTGSGRRRIRLHGGCQHVIAVIEYGGRGGPIELVGWGAARHGQLGPLETADRKPARTSLPTRLPISIPLGTPLCALKVALGNQHSVLVSPTQIWCWGSNRNGQIPSALKALPPADILELQATWNATFVILSLPDRPTFKRLLGYGSNSHGQLLGTSHLHLDRLIPSHYANLVAGSEHLLLTSTLQNNTVQIWGWGWNEHGNLGKREGHPLEPIRAFSLLFEIPSNSKLVALAAGCATSFVIVCSR
;
A
#
# COMPACT_ATOMS: atom_id res chain seq x y z
N MET A 1 -20.60 19.88 -3.40
CA MET A 1 -19.33 19.96 -2.64
C MET A 1 -18.62 18.64 -2.85
N ALA A 2 -17.35 18.68 -3.20
CA ALA A 2 -16.60 17.47 -3.54
C ALA A 2 -16.50 16.51 -2.34
N GLN A 3 -16.60 15.21 -2.61
CA GLN A 3 -16.61 14.18 -1.58
C GLN A 3 -15.83 12.94 -2.02
N LEU A 4 -15.09 12.33 -1.09
CA LEU A 4 -14.35 11.12 -1.38
C LEU A 4 -15.21 9.91 -1.01
N LEU A 5 -15.44 9.02 -1.98
CA LEU A 5 -16.27 7.83 -1.86
C LEU A 5 -15.40 6.59 -2.10
N LEU A 6 -15.61 5.56 -1.28
CA LEU A 6 -15.00 4.25 -1.42
C LEU A 6 -16.04 3.28 -1.97
N TYR A 7 -15.81 2.79 -3.18
CA TYR A 7 -16.54 1.65 -3.71
C TYR A 7 -15.74 0.38 -3.51
N ALA A 8 -16.36 -0.69 -3.02
CA ALA A 8 -15.66 -1.94 -2.77
C ALA A 8 -16.52 -3.15 -3.14
N SER A 9 -15.86 -4.26 -3.43
CA SER A 9 -16.47 -5.55 -3.75
C SER A 9 -15.47 -6.66 -3.40
N GLY A 10 -15.96 -7.84 -3.01
CA GLY A 10 -15.14 -8.97 -2.58
C GLY A 10 -15.52 -9.51 -1.22
N SER A 11 -14.56 -10.17 -0.57
CA SER A 11 -14.81 -10.80 0.73
C SER A 11 -14.97 -9.78 1.85
N ASN A 12 -15.99 -9.97 2.69
CA ASN A 12 -16.25 -9.14 3.87
C ASN A 12 -16.47 -9.96 5.16
N SER A 13 -16.09 -11.25 5.17
CA SER A 13 -16.16 -12.14 6.33
C SER A 13 -15.49 -11.59 7.61
N HIS A 14 -14.49 -10.71 7.46
CA HIS A 14 -13.79 -10.06 8.58
C HIS A 14 -13.95 -8.52 8.54
N GLY A 15 -14.94 -8.01 7.80
CA GLY A 15 -15.18 -6.57 7.65
C GLY A 15 -14.20 -5.86 6.72
N GLN A 16 -13.50 -6.58 5.83
CA GLN A 16 -12.44 -6.02 4.97
C GLN A 16 -12.93 -4.93 4.02
N LEU A 17 -14.22 -4.89 3.70
CA LEU A 17 -14.80 -3.86 2.83
C LEU A 17 -15.27 -2.62 3.59
N GLY A 18 -15.24 -2.65 4.93
CA GLY A 18 -15.63 -1.51 5.75
C GLY A 18 -17.13 -1.32 5.91
N THR A 19 -17.94 -2.38 5.78
CA THR A 19 -19.38 -2.38 6.05
C THR A 19 -19.73 -3.35 7.19
N ARG A 20 -20.87 -3.14 7.86
CA ARG A 20 -21.44 -4.12 8.81
C ARG A 20 -22.27 -5.14 8.05
N ASN A 21 -22.11 -6.43 8.35
CA ASN A 21 -23.10 -7.45 8.00
C ASN A 21 -24.26 -7.28 8.99
N LEU A 22 -25.47 -6.96 8.51
CA LEU A 22 -26.59 -6.58 9.37
C LEU A 22 -27.62 -7.71 9.56
N GLY A 23 -27.40 -8.90 8.99
CA GLY A 23 -28.30 -10.06 9.16
C GLY A 23 -27.59 -11.40 9.36
N GLU A 24 -28.27 -12.34 10.03
CA GLU A 24 -27.87 -13.74 10.20
C GLU A 24 -27.99 -14.56 8.88
N GLU A 25 -28.61 -13.98 7.83
CA GLU A 25 -28.86 -14.60 6.52
C GLU A 25 -28.22 -13.86 5.32
N GLU A 26 -27.43 -12.80 5.54
CA GLU A 26 -26.79 -12.03 4.45
C GLU A 26 -25.47 -12.70 4.00
N GLU A 27 -25.24 -12.77 2.69
CA GLU A 27 -23.95 -13.22 2.11
C GLU A 27 -22.80 -12.40 2.72
N GLU A 28 -21.80 -13.08 3.31
CA GLU A 28 -20.63 -12.43 3.93
C GLU A 28 -19.75 -11.67 2.92
N ASP A 29 -19.95 -11.89 1.63
CA ASP A 29 -19.16 -11.31 0.54
C ASP A 29 -20.03 -10.32 -0.26
N SER A 30 -19.42 -9.21 -0.70
CA SER A 30 -20.09 -8.22 -1.55
C SER A 30 -19.80 -8.49 -3.00
N HIS A 31 -20.84 -8.91 -3.72
CA HIS A 31 -20.76 -9.30 -5.12
C HIS A 31 -20.97 -8.14 -6.10
N GLU A 32 -21.05 -6.90 -5.63
CA GLU A 32 -21.18 -5.72 -6.48
C GLU A 32 -20.33 -4.58 -5.92
N PHE A 33 -19.84 -3.70 -6.79
CA PHE A 33 -19.14 -2.49 -6.35
C PHE A 33 -20.14 -1.52 -5.74
N THR A 34 -20.22 -1.53 -4.42
CA THR A 34 -21.13 -0.68 -3.63
C THR A 34 -20.35 0.37 -2.87
N ASN A 35 -20.98 1.50 -2.55
CA ASN A 35 -20.36 2.54 -1.74
C ASN A 35 -20.30 2.08 -0.27
N THR A 36 -19.10 1.75 0.20
CA THR A 36 -18.85 1.18 1.54
C THR A 36 -18.36 2.20 2.55
N HIS A 37 -17.86 3.36 2.09
CA HIS A 37 -17.42 4.44 2.96
C HIS A 37 -17.42 5.79 2.25
N GLN A 38 -17.67 6.83 3.02
CA GLN A 38 -17.75 8.21 2.55
C GLN A 38 -16.96 9.11 3.50
N TRP A 39 -15.88 9.71 3.01
CA TRP A 39 -15.11 10.68 3.80
C TRP A 39 -15.69 12.09 3.61
N ASN A 40 -15.85 12.82 4.72
CA ASN A 40 -16.50 14.13 4.74
C ASN A 40 -15.67 15.27 4.12
N HIS A 41 -16.32 16.42 3.90
CA HIS A 41 -15.82 17.59 3.15
C HIS A 41 -14.51 18.23 3.63
N HIS A 42 -13.96 17.84 4.78
CA HIS A 42 -12.62 18.27 5.18
C HIS A 42 -11.52 17.50 4.43
N HIS A 43 -11.79 16.38 3.78
CA HIS A 43 -10.79 15.58 3.03
C HIS A 43 -10.55 16.08 1.60
N GLN A 44 -10.59 17.40 1.37
CA GLN A 44 -10.55 17.98 0.02
C GLN A 44 -9.22 17.69 -0.69
N GLN A 45 -9.31 17.34 -1.97
CA GLN A 45 -8.24 17.65 -2.90
C GLN A 45 -8.21 19.17 -3.12
N PRO A 46 -7.05 19.84 -3.02
CA PRO A 46 -6.97 21.27 -3.32
C PRO A 46 -7.39 21.52 -4.77
N GLN A 47 -8.22 22.54 -4.99
CA GLN A 47 -8.51 23.05 -6.33
C GLN A 47 -7.35 23.97 -6.76
N GLY A 48 -6.51 23.53 -7.70
CA GLY A 48 -5.43 24.33 -8.29
C GLY A 48 -4.39 23.49 -9.03
N GLU A 49 -3.56 24.15 -9.85
CA GLU A 49 -2.43 23.54 -10.62
C GLU A 49 -1.28 23.03 -9.73
N GLU A 50 -1.40 23.12 -8.40
CA GLU A 50 -0.52 22.39 -7.47
C GLU A 50 -0.93 20.90 -7.37
N GLU A 51 -0.74 20.15 -8.46
CA GLU A 51 -0.94 18.69 -8.52
C GLU A 51 0.05 17.87 -7.64
N GLN A 52 0.74 18.49 -6.66
CA GLN A 52 1.93 17.90 -6.01
C GLN A 52 1.99 17.93 -4.47
N GLN A 53 0.86 17.93 -3.74
CA GLN A 53 0.90 17.77 -2.28
C GLN A 53 0.27 16.43 -1.81
N GLN A 54 0.93 15.31 -2.14
CA GLN A 54 0.61 13.93 -1.75
C GLN A 54 0.76 13.64 -0.23
N PRO A 55 0.22 12.51 0.31
CA PRO A 55 -0.44 11.40 -0.42
C PRO A 55 -1.78 10.88 0.15
N ILE A 56 -2.63 10.49 -0.80
CA ILE A 56 -3.50 9.34 -0.63
C ILE A 56 -2.64 8.09 -0.89
N SER A 57 -2.53 7.19 0.07
CA SER A 57 -1.84 5.90 -0.07
C SER A 57 -2.78 4.80 0.40
N SER A 58 -2.88 3.72 -0.34
CA SER A 58 -3.66 2.55 0.09
C SER A 58 -2.81 1.30 0.00
N SER A 59 -3.05 0.36 0.93
CA SER A 59 -2.46 -0.96 0.89
C SER A 59 -3.44 -1.96 1.46
N ILE A 60 -3.69 -3.03 0.71
CA ILE A 60 -4.68 -4.03 1.06
C ILE A 60 -3.95 -5.31 1.46
N GLY A 61 -4.12 -5.70 2.71
CA GLY A 61 -3.52 -6.88 3.30
C GLY A 61 -4.31 -8.16 3.03
N GLY A 62 -4.04 -9.18 3.84
CA GLY A 62 -4.79 -10.45 3.80
C GLY A 62 -6.19 -10.31 4.40
N ARG A 63 -6.29 -9.57 5.50
CA ARG A 63 -7.54 -9.45 6.28
C ARG A 63 -7.93 -8.02 6.66
N HIS A 64 -7.15 -7.03 6.25
CA HIS A 64 -7.42 -5.63 6.55
C HIS A 64 -6.91 -4.74 5.42
N SER A 65 -7.45 -3.53 5.35
CA SER A 65 -7.12 -2.53 4.33
C SER A 65 -6.74 -1.24 5.02
N LEU A 66 -5.65 -0.61 4.59
CA LEU A 66 -5.19 0.69 5.09
C LEU A 66 -5.37 1.76 4.02
N PHE A 67 -5.87 2.91 4.43
CA PHE A 67 -6.05 4.10 3.59
C PHE A 67 -5.49 5.32 4.32
N LEU A 68 -4.36 5.84 3.84
CA LEU A 68 -3.88 7.17 4.21
C LEU A 68 -4.61 8.16 3.29
N ILE A 69 -5.37 9.08 3.88
CA ILE A 69 -6.13 10.11 3.17
C ILE A 69 -5.52 11.48 3.49
N ASN A 70 -5.46 12.34 2.47
CA ASN A 70 -5.02 13.71 2.67
C ASN A 70 -6.08 14.50 3.45
N HIS A 71 -5.63 15.31 4.40
CA HIS A 71 -6.52 16.17 5.16
C HIS A 71 -5.81 17.51 5.51
N PRO A 72 -6.49 18.66 5.42
CA PRO A 72 -5.90 20.01 5.43
C PRO A 72 -5.03 20.34 6.64
N ALA A 73 -5.36 19.77 7.81
CA ALA A 73 -4.57 19.99 9.02
C ALA A 73 -3.45 18.96 9.19
N ARG A 74 -3.74 17.69 8.91
CA ARG A 74 -2.83 16.55 9.06
C ARG A 74 -3.38 15.36 8.27
N PRO A 75 -2.54 14.54 7.61
CA PRO A 75 -3.00 13.31 6.98
C PRO A 75 -3.63 12.34 7.99
N GLU A 76 -4.61 11.55 7.54
CA GLU A 76 -5.39 10.64 8.37
C GLU A 76 -5.27 9.21 7.87
N ILE A 77 -5.11 8.26 8.78
CA ILE A 77 -5.03 6.83 8.45
C ILE A 77 -6.36 6.19 8.81
N TYR A 78 -6.94 5.46 7.87
CA TYR A 78 -8.17 4.70 8.05
C TYR A 78 -7.89 3.20 7.84
N LEU A 79 -8.62 2.36 8.57
CA LEU A 79 -8.57 0.91 8.49
C LEU A 79 -9.95 0.30 8.46
N CYS A 80 -10.14 -0.72 7.63
CA CYS A 80 -11.23 -1.69 7.74
C CYS A 80 -10.68 -3.12 7.72
N GLY A 81 -11.47 -4.07 8.22
CA GLY A 81 -11.09 -5.47 8.34
C GLY A 81 -10.71 -5.93 9.76
N ASP A 82 -10.03 -7.08 9.81
CA ASP A 82 -9.64 -7.80 11.01
C ASP A 82 -8.65 -6.98 11.86
N GLN A 83 -8.84 -7.05 13.16
CA GLN A 83 -8.09 -6.33 14.19
C GLN A 83 -7.62 -7.26 15.32
N ASN A 84 -7.88 -8.57 15.21
CA ASN A 84 -7.61 -9.53 16.26
C ASN A 84 -6.12 -9.73 16.54
N GLN A 85 -5.27 -9.45 15.55
CA GLN A 85 -3.81 -9.52 15.67
C GLN A 85 -3.18 -8.13 15.86
N GLY A 86 -3.95 -7.10 16.23
CA GLY A 86 -3.41 -5.76 16.47
C GLY A 86 -3.17 -4.91 15.23
N GLN A 87 -3.76 -5.27 14.09
CA GLN A 87 -3.56 -4.57 12.79
C GLN A 87 -4.03 -3.11 12.80
N SER A 88 -4.88 -2.71 13.75
CA SER A 88 -5.33 -1.33 13.96
C SER A 88 -4.52 -0.54 14.99
N GLY A 89 -3.48 -1.15 15.54
CA GLY A 89 -2.69 -0.57 16.61
C GLY A 89 -3.27 -0.90 18.00
N PRO A 90 -2.88 -0.13 19.04
CA PRO A 90 -3.24 -0.43 20.41
C PRO A 90 -4.75 -0.39 20.65
N LYS A 91 -5.28 -1.41 21.35
CA LYS A 91 -6.68 -1.40 21.78
C LYS A 91 -6.88 -0.28 22.79
N ILE A 92 -7.90 0.55 22.59
CA ILE A 92 -8.36 1.49 23.61
C ILE A 92 -9.00 0.66 24.73
N SER A 93 -8.23 0.28 25.75
CA SER A 93 -8.84 -0.04 27.03
C SER A 93 -9.39 1.27 27.61
N SER A 94 -10.57 1.23 28.22
CA SER A 94 -11.10 2.35 28.99
C SER A 94 -10.05 2.75 30.03
N ILE A 95 -9.37 3.86 29.79
CA ILE A 95 -8.36 4.41 30.69
C ILE A 95 -9.04 4.61 32.04
N ALA A 96 -8.57 3.91 33.08
CA ALA A 96 -8.85 4.27 34.46
C ALA A 96 -8.43 5.74 34.66
N PRO A 97 -9.25 6.58 35.32
CA PRO A 97 -8.98 8.02 35.38
C PRO A 97 -7.60 8.27 35.97
N SER A 98 -6.78 9.00 35.22
CA SER A 98 -5.49 9.51 35.71
C SER A 98 -5.76 10.52 36.84
N PRO A 99 -4.89 10.59 37.87
CA PRO A 99 -5.08 11.52 38.97
C PRO A 99 -5.03 12.97 38.46
N SER A 100 -5.96 13.77 38.96
CA SER A 100 -6.18 15.19 38.68
C SER A 100 -4.88 16.01 38.64
N ILE A 101 -4.57 16.58 37.48
CA ILE A 101 -3.64 17.72 37.35
C ILE A 101 -4.48 18.93 36.92
N GLY A 102 -4.25 20.05 37.61
CA GLY A 102 -5.14 21.19 37.76
C GLY A 102 -5.64 21.85 36.47
N GLU A 103 -6.83 22.43 36.64
CA GLU A 103 -7.58 23.25 35.71
C GLU A 103 -6.71 24.34 35.08
N ASN A 104 -6.54 24.28 33.75
CA ASN A 104 -6.57 25.40 32.78
C ASN A 104 -5.93 24.98 31.45
N ALA A 105 -6.64 24.17 30.68
CA ALA A 105 -6.42 24.02 29.23
C ALA A 105 -7.78 23.86 28.55
N PRO A 106 -8.06 24.52 27.41
CA PRO A 106 -9.35 24.44 26.76
C PRO A 106 -9.56 23.01 26.24
N SER A 107 -10.58 22.37 26.78
CA SER A 107 -11.03 21.03 26.42
C SER A 107 -11.61 21.03 25.00
N ILE A 108 -10.83 20.59 24.01
CA ILE A 108 -11.38 20.13 22.73
C ILE A 108 -11.91 18.72 22.97
N ILE A 109 -13.15 18.64 23.43
CA ILE A 109 -13.90 17.38 23.52
C ILE A 109 -14.20 16.94 22.09
N ASN A 110 -13.73 15.76 21.74
CA ASN A 110 -14.17 15.00 20.57
C ASN A 110 -15.69 14.84 20.60
N GLN A 111 -16.42 15.70 19.90
CA GLN A 111 -17.79 15.47 19.47
C GLN A 111 -17.80 15.36 17.95
N SER A 112 -17.51 14.17 17.45
CA SER A 112 -17.94 13.74 16.11
C SER A 112 -18.49 12.32 16.19
N SER A 113 -19.50 12.16 17.04
CA SER A 113 -20.41 11.03 17.01
C SER A 113 -21.80 11.57 17.28
N GLN A 114 -22.37 12.24 16.28
CA GLN A 114 -23.82 12.38 16.17
C GLN A 114 -24.34 11.37 15.16
N PRO A 115 -25.47 10.70 15.44
CA PRO A 115 -26.13 9.82 14.48
C PRO A 115 -26.70 10.68 13.35
N TYR A 116 -26.40 10.33 12.11
CA TYR A 116 -26.95 11.01 10.95
C TYR A 116 -28.37 10.51 10.65
N ASP A 117 -29.06 11.31 9.86
CA ASP A 117 -30.47 11.18 9.50
C ASP A 117 -30.76 9.90 8.71
N THR A 118 -31.84 9.22 9.10
CA THR A 118 -32.36 8.03 8.43
C THR A 118 -32.88 8.37 7.03
N ASN A 119 -32.04 8.18 6.01
CA ASN A 119 -32.44 7.89 4.62
C ASN A 119 -31.24 7.26 3.89
N HIS A 120 -31.19 5.92 3.88
CA HIS A 120 -30.13 5.06 3.31
C HIS A 120 -28.70 5.36 3.82
N GLU A 121 -28.46 5.20 5.14
CA GLU A 121 -27.14 5.39 5.72
C GLU A 121 -26.17 4.24 5.40
N CYS A 122 -25.01 4.59 4.83
CA CYS A 122 -23.84 3.74 4.70
C CYS A 122 -23.34 3.31 6.10
N SER A 123 -23.58 2.05 6.49
CA SER A 123 -23.23 1.50 7.81
C SER A 123 -21.73 1.17 7.94
N SER A 124 -20.88 2.16 7.69
CA SER A 124 -19.45 1.93 7.58
C SER A 124 -18.80 1.52 8.92
N THR A 125 -17.92 0.52 8.88
CA THR A 125 -17.09 0.06 10.01
C THR A 125 -15.66 0.59 9.97
N MET A 126 -15.36 1.46 9.00
CA MET A 126 -14.05 2.09 8.85
C MET A 126 -13.63 2.80 10.14
N LYS A 127 -12.40 2.56 10.59
CA LYS A 127 -11.83 3.16 11.80
C LYS A 127 -10.67 4.06 11.45
N MET A 128 -10.65 5.25 12.03
CA MET A 128 -9.47 6.11 11.97
C MET A 128 -8.42 5.63 12.99
N ILE A 129 -7.16 5.58 12.55
CA ILE A 129 -5.97 5.30 13.37
C ILE A 129 -5.29 6.63 13.69
N ASP A 130 -5.13 6.92 14.98
CA ASP A 130 -4.35 8.07 15.42
C ASP A 130 -2.85 7.74 15.39
N TYR A 131 -2.15 8.22 14.37
CA TYR A 131 -0.71 7.99 14.22
C TYR A 131 0.12 8.63 15.34
N LEU A 132 -0.35 9.71 15.97
CA LEU A 132 0.35 10.30 17.12
C LEU A 132 0.25 9.38 18.34
N LYS A 133 -0.89 8.68 18.48
CA LYS A 133 -1.04 7.65 19.50
C LYS A 133 -0.11 6.47 19.21
N LEU A 134 0.01 6.03 17.96
CA LEU A 134 0.98 5.00 17.56
C LEU A 134 2.42 5.39 17.97
N ILE A 135 2.85 6.62 17.65
CA ILE A 135 4.16 7.14 18.03
C ILE A 135 4.34 7.10 19.56
N SER A 136 3.37 7.64 20.31
CA SER A 136 3.45 7.69 21.78
C SER A 136 3.58 6.30 22.43
N MET A 137 2.94 5.28 21.83
CA MET A 137 2.91 3.91 22.32
C MET A 137 4.02 3.03 21.73
N THR A 138 4.87 3.57 20.86
CA THR A 138 5.98 2.79 20.27
C THR A 138 6.94 2.35 21.37
N SER A 139 7.27 1.06 21.45
CA SER A 139 7.92 0.49 22.63
C SER A 139 9.45 0.63 22.65
N ASN A 140 10.10 0.58 21.49
CA ASN A 140 11.55 0.46 21.34
C ASN A 140 12.25 1.80 21.02
N ILE A 141 11.63 2.92 21.40
CA ILE A 141 12.19 4.26 21.27
C ILE A 141 12.02 5.03 22.57
N ASP A 142 12.98 5.92 22.85
CA ASP A 142 12.95 6.77 24.04
C ASP A 142 11.91 7.90 23.93
N ARG A 143 11.78 8.66 25.01
CA ARG A 143 10.83 9.78 25.09
C ARG A 143 11.18 10.91 24.13
N GLU A 144 12.46 11.19 23.93
CA GLU A 144 12.93 12.30 23.09
C GLU A 144 12.57 12.04 21.63
N LEU A 145 12.83 10.83 21.13
CA LEU A 145 12.45 10.43 19.77
C LEU A 145 10.93 10.40 19.58
N LYS A 146 10.15 9.99 20.59
CA LYS A 146 8.68 10.10 20.53
C LYS A 146 8.20 11.54 20.37
N GLU A 147 8.77 12.45 21.15
CA GLU A 147 8.44 13.88 21.09
C GLU A 147 8.83 14.45 19.72
N LEU A 148 10.00 14.10 19.20
CA LEU A 148 10.47 14.48 17.87
C LEU A 148 9.51 14.02 16.76
N LEU A 149 9.20 12.72 16.72
CA LEU A 149 8.30 12.14 15.74
C LEU A 149 6.89 12.75 15.83
N GLY A 150 6.37 12.91 17.05
CA GLY A 150 5.03 13.46 17.28
C GLY A 150 4.89 14.92 16.83
N GLN A 151 5.94 15.73 16.98
CA GLN A 151 5.92 17.15 16.63
C GLN A 151 6.23 17.40 15.15
N HIS A 152 7.24 16.71 14.62
CA HIS A 152 7.84 17.09 13.33
C HIS A 152 7.57 16.12 12.19
N TYR A 153 6.92 14.97 12.43
CA TYR A 153 6.67 13.99 11.39
C TYR A 153 5.19 13.93 10.99
N ARG A 154 4.95 13.33 9.83
CA ARG A 154 3.63 12.98 9.31
C ARG A 154 3.71 11.64 8.57
N PRO A 155 2.62 10.85 8.53
CA PRO A 155 2.57 9.67 7.68
C PRO A 155 2.57 10.05 6.20
N VAL A 156 3.37 9.34 5.42
CA VAL A 156 3.47 9.51 3.95
C VAL A 156 3.18 8.23 3.18
N GLN A 157 3.12 7.09 3.86
CA GLN A 157 2.78 5.83 3.25
C GLN A 157 2.21 4.88 4.29
N VAL A 158 1.22 4.09 3.88
CA VAL A 158 0.76 2.91 4.62
C VAL A 158 1.05 1.66 3.81
N THR A 159 1.38 0.56 4.48
CA THR A 159 1.59 -0.73 3.85
C THR A 159 1.00 -1.82 4.73
N ALA A 160 0.36 -2.80 4.11
CA ALA A 160 -0.29 -3.93 4.76
C ALA A 160 0.25 -5.23 4.16
N CYS A 161 0.69 -6.14 5.01
CA CYS A 161 0.95 -7.54 4.67
C CYS A 161 -0.26 -8.39 5.06
N TRP A 162 -0.10 -9.70 5.28
CA TRP A 162 -1.22 -10.57 5.66
C TRP A 162 -2.00 -10.02 6.88
N GLU A 163 -1.29 -9.81 8.00
CA GLU A 163 -1.83 -9.33 9.28
C GLU A 163 -0.89 -8.32 9.96
N THR A 164 0.03 -7.70 9.22
CA THR A 164 0.96 -6.69 9.72
C THR A 164 0.73 -5.38 9.00
N SER A 165 0.70 -4.29 9.76
CA SER A 165 0.51 -2.92 9.31
C SER A 165 1.80 -2.13 9.47
N PHE A 166 2.07 -1.25 8.51
CA PHE A 166 3.21 -0.36 8.52
C PHE A 166 2.79 1.07 8.21
N VAL A 167 3.44 2.02 8.87
CA VAL A 167 3.31 3.46 8.61
C VAL A 167 4.71 4.02 8.39
N VAL A 168 4.96 4.56 7.20
CA VAL A 168 6.17 5.34 6.92
C VAL A 168 5.92 6.77 7.34
N LEU A 169 6.73 7.26 8.27
CA LEU A 169 6.73 8.62 8.76
C LEU A 169 7.85 9.40 8.07
N SER A 170 7.53 10.60 7.62
CA SER A 170 8.52 11.55 7.10
C SER A 170 8.47 12.85 7.88
N PRO A 171 9.61 13.56 7.99
CA PRO A 171 9.63 14.94 8.43
C PRO A 171 8.69 15.81 7.61
N ARG A 172 7.94 16.67 8.30
CA ARG A 172 7.14 17.72 7.68
C ARG A 172 8.12 18.66 6.97
N SER A 173 7.96 18.82 5.66
CA SER A 173 8.66 19.88 4.95
C SER A 173 8.17 21.22 5.49
N CYS A 174 9.04 22.00 6.12
CA CYS A 174 8.74 23.41 6.39
C CYS A 174 8.55 24.08 5.02
N GLY A 175 7.32 24.51 4.72
CA GLY A 175 7.11 25.50 3.67
C GLY A 175 7.76 26.82 4.10
N PRO A 176 8.05 27.75 3.17
CA PRO A 176 8.70 29.01 3.50
C PRO A 176 7.80 29.78 4.47
N SER A 177 8.21 29.86 5.75
CA SER A 177 7.53 30.74 6.69
C SER A 177 7.92 32.16 6.34
N THR A 178 6.92 32.97 6.04
CA THR A 178 7.06 34.38 5.72
C THR A 178 7.72 35.14 6.86
N LYS A 179 8.75 35.92 6.52
CA LYS A 179 9.31 37.08 7.26
C LYS A 179 10.18 36.79 8.49
N ASP A 180 11.43 36.41 8.24
CA ASP A 180 12.59 36.99 8.95
C ASP A 180 13.89 36.58 8.23
N GLU A 181 14.31 37.36 7.24
CA GLU A 181 15.50 37.13 6.41
C GLU A 181 16.84 37.29 7.16
N THR A 182 16.84 37.45 8.48
CA THR A 182 18.07 37.71 9.26
C THR A 182 18.35 36.69 10.37
N ARG A 183 17.68 35.52 10.37
CA ARG A 183 17.96 34.50 11.39
C ARG A 183 17.80 33.03 10.95
N MET A 184 17.85 32.78 9.65
CA MET A 184 17.73 31.44 9.07
C MET A 184 19.00 31.08 8.30
N GLU A 185 20.11 30.96 9.02
CA GLU A 185 20.91 29.74 8.84
C GLU A 185 20.05 28.62 9.44
N GLU A 186 18.98 28.24 8.73
CA GLU A 186 18.19 27.07 9.08
C GLU A 186 19.17 25.90 9.01
N GLU A 187 19.57 25.40 10.18
CA GLU A 187 20.04 24.03 10.32
C GLU A 187 19.10 23.19 9.47
N GLU A 188 19.61 22.64 8.37
CA GLU A 188 18.84 21.76 7.51
C GLU A 188 18.48 20.57 8.39
N ILE A 189 17.29 20.63 9.01
CA ILE A 189 16.88 19.67 10.03
C ILE A 189 16.79 18.31 9.34
N GLN A 190 17.87 17.55 9.48
CA GLN A 190 18.25 16.44 8.62
C GLN A 190 17.70 15.13 9.19
N TYR A 191 16.38 15.03 9.20
CA TYR A 191 15.69 13.87 9.75
C TYR A 191 15.44 12.80 8.68
N ASP A 192 15.62 11.54 9.08
CA ASP A 192 15.42 10.35 8.25
C ASP A 192 13.94 9.94 8.26
N ASP A 193 13.44 9.38 7.16
CA ASP A 193 12.13 8.70 7.19
C ASP A 193 12.22 7.47 8.12
N GLU A 194 11.13 7.20 8.83
CA GLU A 194 11.02 6.14 9.83
C GLU A 194 9.84 5.19 9.55
N ILE A 195 9.92 3.93 9.99
CA ILE A 195 8.86 2.93 9.75
C ILE A 195 8.33 2.42 11.08
N LEU A 196 7.07 2.70 11.38
CA LEU A 196 6.34 2.03 12.47
C LEU A 196 5.73 0.73 11.95
N ALA A 197 5.83 -0.34 12.74
CA ALA A 197 5.20 -1.64 12.48
C ALA A 197 4.34 -2.07 13.68
N PHE A 198 3.16 -2.63 13.39
CA PHE A 198 2.22 -3.18 14.37
C PHE A 198 1.36 -4.27 13.72
N GLY A 199 0.72 -5.10 14.52
CA GLY A 199 0.04 -6.30 14.04
C GLY A 199 0.82 -7.59 14.33
N SER A 200 0.47 -8.66 13.62
CA SER A 200 1.18 -9.95 13.71
C SER A 200 2.67 -9.78 13.38
N ASN A 201 3.52 -10.54 14.06
CA ASN A 201 4.94 -10.66 13.73
C ASN A 201 5.27 -11.96 12.97
N ASP A 202 4.26 -12.57 12.33
CA ASP A 202 4.52 -13.72 11.48
C ASP A 202 5.59 -13.39 10.44
N PHE A 203 6.47 -14.36 10.23
CA PHE A 203 7.64 -14.22 9.36
C PHE A 203 8.63 -13.12 9.74
N ASP A 204 8.59 -12.59 10.96
CA ASP A 204 9.43 -11.48 11.44
C ASP A 204 9.17 -10.15 10.72
N LEU A 205 7.92 -9.96 10.26
CA LEU A 205 7.48 -8.78 9.52
C LEU A 205 7.59 -7.47 10.31
N ARG A 206 7.56 -7.49 11.65
CA ARG A 206 7.74 -6.26 12.46
C ARG A 206 9.19 -5.75 12.46
N GLY A 207 10.13 -6.52 11.92
CA GLY A 207 11.50 -6.07 11.64
C GLY A 207 12.29 -5.61 12.86
N SER A 208 12.05 -6.23 14.03
CA SER A 208 12.85 -6.00 15.24
C SER A 208 14.12 -6.85 15.22
N ALA A 209 15.24 -6.29 15.69
CA ALA A 209 16.52 -7.01 15.79
C ALA A 209 16.48 -8.18 16.77
N GLU A 210 15.65 -8.08 17.82
CA GLU A 210 15.52 -9.06 18.90
C GLU A 210 14.04 -9.34 19.14
N LYS A 211 13.59 -10.60 19.04
CA LYS A 211 12.17 -10.95 19.15
C LYS A 211 11.62 -10.67 20.54
N GLU A 212 12.46 -10.83 21.54
CA GLU A 212 12.20 -10.63 22.96
C GLU A 212 11.94 -9.15 23.31
N THR A 213 12.30 -8.22 22.41
CA THR A 213 12.07 -6.78 22.59
C THR A 213 10.74 -6.30 22.01
N LEU A 214 10.02 -7.18 21.30
CA LEU A 214 8.69 -6.84 20.80
C LEU A 214 7.68 -6.83 21.94
N PRO A 215 6.72 -5.89 21.93
CA PRO A 215 5.63 -5.88 22.90
C PRO A 215 4.80 -7.16 22.86
N ASP A 216 4.35 -7.61 24.03
CA ASP A 216 3.41 -8.74 24.16
C ASP A 216 2.09 -8.48 23.42
N ASP A 217 1.59 -7.24 23.46
CA ASP A 217 0.43 -6.83 22.67
C ASP A 217 0.85 -6.53 21.23
N PRO A 218 0.41 -7.31 20.23
CA PRO A 218 0.78 -7.08 18.84
C PRO A 218 0.25 -5.74 18.31
N GLY A 219 -0.76 -5.13 18.95
CA GLY A 219 -1.22 -3.79 18.64
C GLY A 219 -0.25 -2.69 19.05
N THR A 220 0.64 -2.92 20.01
CA THR A 220 1.63 -1.93 20.45
C THR A 220 2.74 -1.81 19.40
N PRO A 221 2.98 -0.62 18.78
CA PRO A 221 3.94 -0.49 17.69
C PRO A 221 5.40 -0.62 18.11
N ASN A 222 6.26 -0.94 17.14
CA ASN A 222 7.71 -0.77 17.24
C ASN A 222 8.21 0.01 16.01
N LEU A 223 9.34 0.68 16.17
CA LEU A 223 10.16 1.18 15.06
C LEU A 223 10.91 0.00 14.42
N VAL A 224 10.94 -0.09 13.09
CA VAL A 224 11.68 -1.13 12.36
C VAL A 224 13.19 -0.87 12.45
N ASN A 225 13.96 -1.89 12.79
CA ASN A 225 15.42 -1.82 12.93
C ASN A 225 16.10 -1.93 11.56
N LEU A 226 16.12 -0.84 10.79
CA LEU A 226 16.84 -0.81 9.52
C LEU A 226 18.36 -0.90 9.71
N PRO A 227 19.10 -1.56 8.79
CA PRO A 227 20.56 -1.61 8.84
C PRO A 227 21.19 -0.20 8.91
N PRO A 228 22.26 0.02 9.71
CA PRO A 228 22.92 1.33 9.80
C PRO A 228 23.46 1.77 8.45
N SER A 229 23.24 3.02 8.04
CA SER A 229 23.69 3.55 6.74
C SER A 229 25.21 3.45 6.58
N VAL A 230 25.68 2.80 5.51
CA VAL A 230 27.12 2.64 5.23
C VAL A 230 27.65 3.87 4.49
N GLY A 231 28.79 4.42 4.93
CA GLY A 231 29.55 5.41 4.14
C GLY A 231 28.99 6.84 4.15
N ARG A 232 28.46 7.32 5.29
CA ARG A 232 28.11 8.75 5.49
C ARG A 232 29.34 9.64 5.26
N THR A 233 29.54 10.07 4.02
CA THR A 233 30.45 11.15 3.62
C THR A 233 29.58 12.28 3.09
N GLY A 234 28.75 12.83 3.97
CA GLY A 234 27.72 13.80 3.61
C GLY A 234 26.47 13.60 4.47
N SER A 235 26.03 14.68 5.08
CA SER A 235 24.79 14.77 5.82
C SER A 235 23.64 14.80 4.80
N GLY A 236 22.91 13.68 4.67
CA GLY A 236 21.76 13.58 3.79
C GLY A 236 20.62 12.79 4.43
N ARG A 237 19.39 13.29 4.28
CA ARG A 237 18.14 12.63 4.68
C ARG A 237 17.93 11.29 3.96
N ARG A 238 17.46 10.29 4.69
CA ARG A 238 16.96 9.00 4.18
C ARG A 238 15.49 9.13 3.78
N ARG A 239 15.14 8.75 2.55
CA ARG A 239 13.75 8.64 2.08
C ARG A 239 13.37 7.20 1.83
N ILE A 240 12.20 6.77 2.30
CA ILE A 240 11.76 5.37 2.23
C ILE A 240 10.50 5.24 1.37
N ARG A 241 10.51 4.28 0.44
CA ARG A 241 9.28 3.70 -0.11
C ARG A 241 9.20 2.23 0.27
N LEU A 242 8.09 1.87 0.91
CA LEU A 242 7.86 0.54 1.42
C LEU A 242 6.98 -0.27 0.45
N HIS A 243 7.37 -1.50 0.15
CA HIS A 243 6.57 -2.40 -0.68
C HIS A 243 6.29 -3.66 0.13
N GLY A 244 5.02 -3.98 0.35
CA GLY A 244 4.58 -5.18 1.07
C GLY A 244 4.04 -6.22 0.10
N GLY A 245 4.57 -7.45 0.19
CA GLY A 245 3.90 -8.65 -0.28
C GLY A 245 3.08 -9.26 0.86
N CYS A 246 2.60 -10.49 0.68
CA CYS A 246 1.83 -11.16 1.74
C CYS A 246 2.68 -11.45 2.98
N GLN A 247 3.94 -11.85 2.77
CA GLN A 247 4.79 -12.41 3.84
C GLN A 247 6.19 -11.79 3.87
N HIS A 248 6.51 -10.85 2.98
CA HIS A 248 7.80 -10.18 2.95
C HIS A 248 7.67 -8.74 2.47
N VAL A 249 8.64 -7.93 2.85
CA VAL A 249 8.67 -6.49 2.62
C VAL A 249 9.99 -6.11 1.99
N ILE A 250 9.96 -5.11 1.10
CA ILE A 250 11.14 -4.45 0.55
C ILE A 250 10.99 -2.94 0.74
N ALA A 251 11.91 -2.35 1.49
CA ALA A 251 12.12 -0.92 1.57
C ALA A 251 13.13 -0.49 0.50
N VAL A 252 12.73 0.46 -0.34
CA VAL A 252 13.62 1.18 -1.26
C VAL A 252 14.03 2.48 -0.57
N ILE A 253 15.32 2.64 -0.33
CA ILE A 253 15.87 3.69 0.52
C ILE A 253 16.76 4.59 -0.33
N GLU A 254 16.38 5.86 -0.50
CA GLU A 254 17.20 6.90 -1.16
C GLU A 254 17.92 7.72 -0.10
N TYR A 255 19.24 7.87 -0.21
CA TYR A 255 20.05 8.68 0.69
C TYR A 255 20.49 9.98 0.02
N GLY A 256 20.68 11.05 0.77
CA GLY A 256 21.27 12.29 0.22
C GLY A 256 20.32 13.11 -0.65
N GLY A 257 19.01 12.84 -0.59
CA GLY A 257 18.00 13.55 -1.38
C GLY A 257 17.82 12.99 -2.79
N ARG A 258 17.08 13.73 -3.62
CA ARG A 258 16.62 13.27 -4.94
C ARG A 258 17.80 12.90 -5.85
N GLY A 259 17.81 11.65 -6.31
CA GLY A 259 18.84 11.11 -7.21
C GLY A 259 20.12 10.67 -6.49
N GLY A 260 20.14 10.68 -5.16
CA GLY A 260 21.23 10.10 -4.39
C GLY A 260 21.25 8.56 -4.44
N PRO A 261 22.21 7.91 -3.77
CA PRO A 261 22.34 6.46 -3.83
C PRO A 261 21.11 5.77 -3.26
N ILE A 262 20.70 4.68 -3.93
CA ILE A 262 19.56 3.86 -3.52
C ILE A 262 20.05 2.52 -2.97
N GLU A 263 19.56 2.17 -1.79
CA GLU A 263 19.72 0.87 -1.15
C GLU A 263 18.37 0.14 -1.08
N LEU A 264 18.41 -1.19 -1.16
CA LEU A 264 17.25 -2.04 -0.94
C LEU A 264 17.44 -2.81 0.37
N VAL A 265 16.45 -2.71 1.26
CA VAL A 265 16.41 -3.49 2.50
C VAL A 265 15.18 -4.37 2.49
N GLY A 266 15.35 -5.68 2.70
CA GLY A 266 14.26 -6.65 2.69
C GLY A 266 14.19 -7.45 3.99
N TRP A 267 12.97 -7.82 4.40
CA TRP A 267 12.72 -8.68 5.56
C TRP A 267 11.39 -9.43 5.43
N GLY A 268 11.14 -10.38 6.33
CA GLY A 268 9.99 -11.26 6.27
C GLY A 268 10.38 -12.68 5.82
N ALA A 269 9.45 -13.39 5.19
CA ALA A 269 9.65 -14.73 4.66
C ALA A 269 10.77 -14.74 3.60
N ALA A 270 11.70 -15.69 3.71
CA ALA A 270 12.88 -15.78 2.85
C ALA A 270 13.13 -17.18 2.27
N ARG A 271 12.35 -18.19 2.69
CA ARG A 271 12.64 -19.62 2.42
C ARG A 271 12.66 -20.02 0.94
N HIS A 272 12.06 -19.19 0.08
CA HIS A 272 12.01 -19.40 -1.36
C HIS A 272 12.91 -18.43 -2.13
N GLY A 273 13.74 -17.66 -1.43
CA GLY A 273 14.65 -16.68 -2.00
C GLY A 273 13.98 -15.38 -2.40
N GLN A 274 12.76 -15.07 -1.91
CA GLN A 274 12.01 -13.85 -2.26
C GLN A 274 12.62 -12.53 -1.72
N LEU A 275 13.64 -12.65 -0.88
CA LEU A 275 14.47 -11.54 -0.39
C LEU A 275 15.89 -11.60 -0.98
N GLY A 276 16.05 -12.19 -2.16
CA GLY A 276 17.33 -12.30 -2.86
C GLY A 276 18.17 -13.50 -2.40
N PRO A 277 19.34 -13.71 -3.01
CA PRO A 277 20.29 -14.73 -2.61
C PRO A 277 21.01 -14.29 -1.33
N LEU A 278 20.30 -14.34 -0.21
CA LEU A 278 20.91 -14.11 1.10
C LEU A 278 21.73 -15.35 1.46
N GLU A 279 23.05 -15.20 1.54
CA GLU A 279 23.92 -16.27 2.05
C GLU A 279 23.70 -16.40 3.56
N THR A 280 23.37 -17.61 4.02
CA THR A 280 23.37 -17.94 5.45
C THR A 280 24.68 -18.63 5.80
N ALA A 281 25.15 -18.45 7.04
CA ALA A 281 26.36 -19.12 7.54
C ALA A 281 26.33 -20.64 7.33
N ASP A 282 25.14 -21.24 7.41
CA ASP A 282 24.91 -22.68 7.27
C ASP A 282 24.57 -23.13 5.84
N ARG A 283 24.58 -22.23 4.85
CA ARG A 283 24.15 -22.46 3.46
C ARG A 283 22.72 -23.02 3.30
N LYS A 284 21.90 -22.93 4.35
CA LYS A 284 20.47 -23.31 4.32
C LYS A 284 19.62 -22.10 3.96
N PRO A 285 18.50 -22.25 3.22
CA PRO A 285 17.59 -21.15 2.97
C PRO A 285 17.08 -20.58 4.30
N ALA A 286 17.25 -19.27 4.50
CA ALA A 286 16.70 -18.58 5.66
C ALA A 286 15.17 -18.71 5.63
N ARG A 287 14.53 -19.11 6.74
CA ARG A 287 13.06 -19.18 6.79
C ARG A 287 12.46 -17.78 6.73
N THR A 288 13.03 -16.90 7.54
CA THR A 288 12.74 -15.48 7.66
C THR A 288 14.06 -14.72 7.65
N SER A 289 14.01 -13.43 7.33
CA SER A 289 15.15 -12.52 7.42
C SER A 289 14.71 -11.27 8.17
N LEU A 290 15.56 -10.80 9.08
CA LEU A 290 15.45 -9.46 9.66
C LEU A 290 15.75 -8.40 8.59
N PRO A 291 15.45 -7.11 8.79
CA PRO A 291 15.82 -6.05 7.85
C PRO A 291 17.28 -6.16 7.42
N THR A 292 17.48 -6.60 6.18
CA THR A 292 18.81 -6.94 5.64
C THR A 292 18.97 -6.29 4.28
N ARG A 293 20.19 -5.80 4.01
CA ARG A 293 20.57 -5.23 2.73
C ARG A 293 20.52 -6.28 1.64
N LEU A 294 19.78 -5.99 0.57
CA LEU A 294 19.77 -6.85 -0.60
C LEU A 294 21.00 -6.56 -1.47
N PRO A 295 21.70 -7.58 -1.99
CA PRO A 295 22.91 -7.41 -2.80
C PRO A 295 22.56 -6.97 -4.24
N ILE A 296 21.85 -5.85 -4.38
CA ILE A 296 21.41 -5.27 -5.66
C ILE A 296 21.89 -3.82 -5.70
N SER A 297 22.75 -3.52 -6.68
CA SER A 297 23.27 -2.18 -6.91
C SER A 297 22.40 -1.42 -7.91
N ILE A 298 21.81 -0.31 -7.46
CA ILE A 298 21.07 0.61 -8.32
C ILE A 298 22.02 1.69 -8.86
N PRO A 299 22.00 2.01 -10.16
CA PRO A 299 22.83 3.08 -10.70
C PRO A 299 22.58 4.42 -10.02
N LEU A 300 23.66 5.15 -9.70
CA LEU A 300 23.58 6.50 -9.13
C LEU A 300 22.80 7.44 -10.05
N GLY A 301 22.02 8.36 -9.47
CA GLY A 301 21.17 9.26 -10.24
C GLY A 301 19.82 8.67 -10.65
N THR A 302 19.55 7.39 -10.39
CA THR A 302 18.23 6.80 -10.63
C THR A 302 17.21 7.46 -9.70
N PRO A 303 16.17 8.15 -10.22
CA PRO A 303 15.15 8.74 -9.37
C PRO A 303 14.36 7.64 -8.66
N LEU A 304 14.04 7.85 -7.39
CA LEU A 304 13.22 6.91 -6.62
C LEU A 304 11.93 6.53 -7.38
N CYS A 305 11.20 7.50 -7.94
CA CYS A 305 9.97 7.24 -8.71
C CYS A 305 10.13 6.35 -9.96
N ALA A 306 11.35 6.21 -10.51
CA ALA A 306 11.60 5.39 -11.69
C ALA A 306 11.69 3.89 -11.36
N LEU A 307 11.92 3.53 -10.09
CA LEU A 307 11.96 2.15 -9.63
C LEU A 307 10.55 1.60 -9.44
N LYS A 308 10.28 0.45 -10.05
CA LYS A 308 9.05 -0.33 -9.88
C LYS A 308 9.36 -1.62 -9.13
N VAL A 309 8.57 -1.93 -8.10
CA VAL A 309 8.75 -3.12 -7.25
C VAL A 309 7.42 -3.84 -7.17
N ALA A 310 7.41 -5.14 -7.48
CA ALA A 310 6.26 -6.01 -7.30
C ALA A 310 6.66 -7.25 -6.51
N LEU A 311 5.85 -7.57 -5.50
CA LEU A 311 6.08 -8.67 -4.56
C LEU A 311 4.90 -9.63 -4.64
N GLY A 312 5.14 -10.86 -5.11
CA GLY A 312 4.17 -11.94 -4.97
C GLY A 312 4.28 -12.63 -3.63
N ASN A 313 3.74 -13.85 -3.50
CA ASN A 313 3.81 -14.60 -2.25
C ASN A 313 5.24 -15.12 -1.96
N GLN A 314 5.96 -15.50 -3.02
CA GLN A 314 7.27 -16.15 -2.91
C GLN A 314 8.27 -15.66 -3.97
N HIS A 315 7.99 -14.54 -4.64
CA HIS A 315 8.87 -13.97 -5.65
C HIS A 315 8.83 -12.44 -5.59
N SER A 316 9.88 -11.82 -6.11
CA SER A 316 10.01 -10.37 -6.16
C SER A 316 10.60 -9.96 -7.51
N VAL A 317 10.11 -8.85 -8.03
CA VAL A 317 10.57 -8.24 -9.27
C VAL A 317 10.85 -6.76 -9.02
N LEU A 318 12.02 -6.32 -9.45
CA LEU A 318 12.43 -4.93 -9.43
C LEU A 318 12.81 -4.52 -10.85
N VAL A 319 12.30 -3.37 -11.27
CA VAL A 319 12.65 -2.74 -12.55
C VAL A 319 13.20 -1.35 -12.28
N SER A 320 14.39 -1.11 -12.80
CA SER A 320 14.98 0.22 -12.96
C SER A 320 14.94 0.62 -14.45
N PRO A 321 15.25 1.89 -14.79
CA PRO A 321 15.34 2.31 -16.19
C PRO A 321 16.30 1.48 -17.05
N THR A 322 17.30 0.85 -16.43
CA THR A 322 18.39 0.16 -17.15
C THR A 322 18.41 -1.35 -16.95
N GLN A 323 17.73 -1.88 -15.93
CA GLN A 323 17.86 -3.29 -15.55
C GLN A 323 16.62 -3.84 -14.85
N ILE A 324 16.36 -5.13 -15.08
CA ILE A 324 15.33 -5.93 -14.42
C ILE A 324 16.01 -6.98 -13.54
N TRP A 325 15.58 -7.07 -12.29
CA TRP A 325 15.98 -8.11 -11.36
C TRP A 325 14.75 -8.92 -10.98
N CYS A 326 14.87 -10.25 -11.02
CA CYS A 326 13.82 -11.16 -10.55
C CYS A 326 14.44 -12.28 -9.72
N TRP A 327 13.88 -12.52 -8.55
CA TRP A 327 14.34 -13.52 -7.60
C TRP A 327 13.18 -14.17 -6.84
N GLY A 328 13.46 -15.29 -6.20
CA GLY A 328 12.49 -16.10 -5.49
C GLY A 328 12.03 -17.33 -6.28
N SER A 329 10.84 -17.83 -5.92
CA SER A 329 10.20 -18.99 -6.54
C SER A 329 9.83 -18.70 -7.99
N ASN A 330 10.17 -19.65 -8.87
CA ASN A 330 9.70 -19.68 -10.25
C ASN A 330 8.90 -20.96 -10.55
N ARG A 331 8.31 -21.59 -9.53
CA ARG A 331 7.63 -22.89 -9.66
C ARG A 331 6.44 -22.86 -10.62
N ASN A 332 5.79 -21.70 -10.78
CA ASN A 332 4.68 -21.49 -11.70
C ASN A 332 5.11 -20.74 -12.97
N GLY A 333 6.41 -20.50 -13.18
CA GLY A 333 6.90 -19.71 -14.30
C GLY A 333 6.65 -18.20 -14.16
N GLN A 334 6.49 -17.68 -12.94
CA GLN A 334 6.17 -16.27 -12.67
C GLN A 334 7.30 -15.27 -12.96
N ILE A 335 8.56 -15.72 -13.00
CA ILE A 335 9.74 -14.90 -13.26
C ILE A 335 10.64 -15.53 -14.34
N PRO A 336 10.13 -15.75 -15.56
CA PRO A 336 10.86 -16.43 -16.61
C PRO A 336 12.01 -15.59 -17.18
N SER A 337 12.92 -16.21 -17.93
CA SER A 337 14.00 -15.50 -18.62
C SER A 337 13.49 -14.45 -19.61
N ALA A 338 12.33 -14.69 -20.24
CA ALA A 338 11.68 -13.73 -21.13
C ALA A 338 11.33 -12.40 -20.45
N LEU A 339 10.93 -12.42 -19.17
CA LEU A 339 10.67 -11.21 -18.38
C LEU A 339 11.97 -10.41 -18.17
N LYS A 340 13.07 -11.10 -17.86
CA LYS A 340 14.39 -10.48 -17.67
C LYS A 340 14.99 -9.90 -18.95
N ALA A 341 14.54 -10.38 -20.11
CA ALA A 341 14.99 -9.94 -21.42
C ALA A 341 14.18 -8.77 -22.00
N LEU A 342 13.14 -8.30 -21.30
CA LEU A 342 12.36 -7.14 -21.74
C LEU A 342 13.20 -5.85 -21.67
N PRO A 343 12.96 -4.87 -22.56
CA PRO A 343 13.54 -3.54 -22.46
C PRO A 343 13.03 -2.84 -21.19
N PRO A 344 13.87 -2.57 -20.18
CA PRO A 344 13.41 -2.08 -18.87
C PRO A 344 12.78 -0.69 -18.95
N ALA A 345 13.30 0.17 -19.83
CA ALA A 345 12.81 1.52 -20.06
C ALA A 345 11.38 1.56 -20.63
N ASP A 346 10.92 0.50 -21.29
CA ASP A 346 9.58 0.43 -21.87
C ASP A 346 8.53 -0.08 -20.87
N ILE A 347 8.93 -0.59 -19.70
CA ILE A 347 8.00 -1.10 -18.69
C ILE A 347 7.30 0.09 -18.02
N LEU A 348 6.02 0.28 -18.33
CA LEU A 348 5.15 1.31 -17.77
C LEU A 348 4.54 0.89 -16.44
N GLU A 349 4.11 -0.37 -16.32
CA GLU A 349 3.49 -0.93 -15.12
C GLU A 349 4.12 -2.27 -14.77
N LEU A 350 4.24 -2.57 -13.47
CA LEU A 350 4.71 -3.85 -12.95
C LEU A 350 3.85 -4.22 -11.73
N GLN A 351 3.20 -5.38 -11.81
CA GLN A 351 2.35 -5.90 -10.73
C GLN A 351 2.62 -7.38 -10.50
N ALA A 352 2.34 -7.85 -9.29
CA ALA A 352 2.40 -9.27 -8.95
C ALA A 352 1.16 -9.69 -8.19
N THR A 353 0.55 -10.79 -8.63
CA THR A 353 -0.37 -11.57 -7.79
C THR A 353 0.46 -12.50 -6.89
N TRP A 354 -0.17 -13.39 -6.12
CA TRP A 354 0.57 -14.36 -5.31
C TRP A 354 1.58 -15.19 -6.12
N ASN A 355 1.18 -15.61 -7.32
CA ASN A 355 1.90 -16.60 -8.12
C ASN A 355 2.07 -16.21 -9.59
N ALA A 356 1.90 -14.94 -9.95
CA ALA A 356 2.15 -14.43 -11.30
C ALA A 356 2.67 -12.99 -11.30
N THR A 357 3.45 -12.62 -12.31
CA THR A 357 3.93 -11.26 -12.58
C THR A 357 3.29 -10.73 -13.87
N PHE A 358 2.90 -9.46 -13.87
CA PHE A 358 2.31 -8.78 -15.02
C PHE A 358 3.04 -7.47 -15.31
N VAL A 359 3.20 -7.16 -16.59
CA VAL A 359 3.79 -5.90 -17.05
C VAL A 359 3.00 -5.29 -18.19
N ILE A 360 2.91 -3.95 -18.20
CA ILE A 360 2.47 -3.20 -19.38
C ILE A 360 3.69 -2.50 -19.96
N LEU A 361 3.92 -2.72 -21.26
CA LEU A 361 5.01 -2.11 -22.02
C LEU A 361 4.49 -1.01 -22.94
N SER A 362 5.23 0.09 -23.04
CA SER A 362 5.11 1.01 -24.17
C SER A 362 5.54 0.33 -25.46
N LEU A 363 4.97 0.78 -26.57
CA LEU A 363 5.38 0.37 -27.91
C LEU A 363 5.72 1.64 -28.70
N PRO A 364 6.99 2.10 -28.70
CA PRO A 364 7.39 3.33 -29.39
C PRO A 364 6.96 3.36 -30.87
N ASP A 365 7.03 2.22 -31.56
CA ASP A 365 6.63 2.09 -32.96
C ASP A 365 5.11 2.01 -33.18
N ARG A 366 4.31 1.87 -32.11
CA ARG A 366 2.83 1.72 -32.15
C ARG A 366 2.16 2.47 -30.99
N PRO A 367 2.22 3.82 -30.97
CA PRO A 367 1.82 4.62 -29.80
C PRO A 367 0.32 4.53 -29.43
N THR A 368 -0.53 4.05 -30.34
CA THR A 368 -1.96 3.80 -30.08
C THR A 368 -2.22 2.49 -29.32
N PHE A 369 -1.17 1.69 -29.09
CA PHE A 369 -1.23 0.42 -28.38
C PHE A 369 -0.14 0.33 -27.30
N LYS A 370 -0.40 -0.52 -26.32
CA LYS A 370 0.55 -1.01 -25.33
C LYS A 370 0.55 -2.54 -25.40
N ARG A 371 1.56 -3.17 -24.84
CA ARG A 371 1.63 -4.64 -24.73
C ARG A 371 1.49 -5.06 -23.28
N LEU A 372 0.46 -5.84 -22.98
CA LEU A 372 0.26 -6.47 -21.68
C LEU A 372 0.83 -7.88 -21.71
N LEU A 373 1.75 -8.15 -20.80
CA LEU A 373 2.33 -9.47 -20.58
C LEU A 373 1.99 -9.99 -19.19
N GLY A 374 1.89 -11.30 -19.05
CA GLY A 374 1.71 -11.97 -17.77
C GLY A 374 2.38 -13.33 -17.76
N TYR A 375 3.00 -13.69 -16.64
CA TYR A 375 3.73 -14.94 -16.46
C TYR A 375 3.40 -15.53 -15.10
N GLY A 376 3.14 -16.83 -15.00
CA GLY A 376 2.88 -17.49 -13.72
C GLY A 376 1.66 -18.40 -13.72
N SER A 377 0.99 -18.49 -12.56
CA SER A 377 -0.22 -19.30 -12.41
C SER A 377 -1.37 -18.79 -13.28
N ASN A 378 -2.12 -19.73 -13.85
CA ASN A 378 -3.40 -19.51 -14.52
C ASN A 378 -4.54 -20.35 -13.92
N SER A 379 -4.37 -20.85 -12.69
CA SER A 379 -5.34 -21.70 -11.99
C SER A 379 -6.74 -21.07 -11.97
N HIS A 380 -6.81 -19.75 -11.86
CA HIS A 380 -8.03 -18.97 -11.77
C HIS A 380 -8.12 -17.91 -12.88
N GLY A 381 -7.56 -18.18 -14.07
CA GLY A 381 -7.76 -17.30 -15.24
C GLY A 381 -6.93 -16.02 -15.26
N GLN A 382 -5.91 -15.89 -14.41
CA GLN A 382 -5.08 -14.70 -14.29
C GLN A 382 -4.33 -14.36 -15.60
N LEU A 383 -4.02 -15.36 -16.43
CA LEU A 383 -3.37 -15.18 -17.73
C LEU A 383 -4.38 -15.07 -18.89
N LEU A 384 -5.67 -14.92 -18.59
CA LEU A 384 -6.78 -15.04 -19.52
C LEU A 384 -6.90 -16.46 -20.12
N GLY A 385 -8.10 -16.83 -20.57
CA GLY A 385 -8.39 -18.15 -21.12
C GLY A 385 -8.08 -19.33 -20.17
N THR A 386 -8.04 -20.55 -20.70
CA THR A 386 -7.90 -21.80 -19.92
C THR A 386 -6.55 -22.51 -20.12
N SER A 387 -5.82 -22.24 -21.20
CA SER A 387 -4.63 -22.99 -21.60
C SER A 387 -3.36 -22.13 -21.75
N HIS A 388 -3.43 -20.85 -21.37
CA HIS A 388 -2.31 -19.94 -21.53
C HIS A 388 -1.16 -20.28 -20.57
N LEU A 389 0.04 -20.48 -21.13
CA LEU A 389 1.30 -20.61 -20.39
C LEU A 389 1.87 -19.23 -20.00
N HIS A 390 1.51 -18.20 -20.76
CA HIS A 390 1.78 -16.79 -20.51
C HIS A 390 0.69 -15.96 -21.21
N LEU A 391 0.46 -14.75 -20.71
CA LEU A 391 -0.35 -13.72 -21.34
C LEU A 391 0.56 -12.85 -22.22
N ASP A 392 0.15 -12.63 -23.46
CA ASP A 392 0.75 -11.66 -24.37
C ASP A 392 -0.33 -11.04 -25.26
N ARG A 393 -0.65 -9.78 -25.02
CA ARG A 393 -1.77 -9.11 -25.69
C ARG A 393 -1.47 -7.65 -25.99
N LEU A 394 -1.84 -7.21 -27.19
CA LEU A 394 -1.95 -5.78 -27.50
C LEU A 394 -3.23 -5.22 -26.87
N ILE A 395 -3.08 -4.17 -26.08
CA ILE A 395 -4.18 -3.40 -25.51
C ILE A 395 -4.13 -1.96 -26.06
N PRO A 396 -5.27 -1.30 -26.28
CA PRO A 396 -5.28 0.11 -26.64
C PRO A 396 -4.53 1.00 -25.64
N SER A 397 -3.93 2.11 -26.12
CA SER A 397 -3.11 2.99 -25.27
C SER A 397 -3.89 3.71 -24.16
N HIS A 398 -5.22 3.76 -24.26
CA HIS A 398 -6.09 4.34 -23.23
C HIS A 398 -6.23 3.48 -21.96
N TYR A 399 -5.70 2.24 -21.97
CA TYR A 399 -5.60 1.43 -20.76
C TYR A 399 -4.37 1.81 -19.92
N ALA A 400 -4.52 1.97 -18.62
CA ALA A 400 -3.47 2.36 -17.68
C ALA A 400 -3.76 1.85 -16.26
N ASN A 401 -2.85 2.07 -15.31
CA ASN A 401 -3.01 1.75 -13.88
C ASN A 401 -3.45 0.30 -13.66
N LEU A 402 -2.53 -0.62 -13.89
CA LEU A 402 -2.72 -2.03 -13.55
C LEU A 402 -2.52 -2.21 -12.04
N VAL A 403 -3.44 -2.88 -11.37
CA VAL A 403 -3.26 -3.35 -9.99
C VAL A 403 -3.59 -4.82 -9.87
N ALA A 404 -2.91 -5.51 -8.95
CA ALA A 404 -3.08 -6.92 -8.69
C ALA A 404 -3.56 -7.16 -7.26
N GLY A 405 -4.54 -8.05 -7.10
CA GLY A 405 -4.89 -8.65 -5.82
C GLY A 405 -4.23 -10.01 -5.65
N SER A 406 -4.81 -10.87 -4.80
CA SER A 406 -4.30 -12.23 -4.54
C SER A 406 -4.10 -13.05 -5.81
N GLU A 407 -5.15 -13.11 -6.63
CA GLU A 407 -5.23 -13.91 -7.86
C GLU A 407 -6.12 -13.26 -8.93
N HIS A 408 -6.29 -11.94 -8.86
CA HIS A 408 -7.09 -11.16 -9.80
C HIS A 408 -6.41 -9.83 -10.13
N LEU A 409 -6.86 -9.19 -11.22
CA LEU A 409 -6.31 -7.93 -11.69
C LEU A 409 -7.41 -6.92 -12.00
N LEU A 410 -7.10 -5.65 -11.79
CA LEU A 410 -7.89 -4.50 -12.22
C LEU A 410 -7.06 -3.61 -13.13
N LEU A 411 -7.71 -2.98 -14.10
CA LEU A 411 -7.08 -2.12 -15.10
C LEU A 411 -8.03 -0.97 -15.45
N THR A 412 -7.52 0.25 -15.46
CA THR A 412 -8.32 1.41 -15.85
C THR A 412 -8.31 1.59 -17.37
N SER A 413 -9.41 2.13 -17.90
CA SER A 413 -9.55 2.57 -19.28
C SER A 413 -10.17 3.96 -19.28
N THR A 414 -9.56 4.92 -19.99
CA THR A 414 -10.12 6.26 -20.15
C THR A 414 -10.67 6.43 -21.57
N LEU A 415 -11.99 6.56 -21.67
CA LEU A 415 -12.67 6.77 -22.95
C LEU A 415 -12.47 8.20 -23.46
N GLN A 416 -12.80 8.43 -24.74
CA GLN A 416 -12.63 9.73 -25.40
C GLN A 416 -13.44 10.86 -24.73
N ASN A 417 -14.55 10.53 -24.10
CA ASN A 417 -15.39 11.47 -23.34
C ASN A 417 -14.90 11.70 -21.90
N ASN A 418 -13.68 11.25 -21.56
CA ASN A 418 -13.09 11.26 -20.21
C ASN A 418 -13.80 10.37 -19.17
N THR A 419 -14.76 9.53 -19.59
CA THR A 419 -15.29 8.48 -18.71
C THR A 419 -14.18 7.49 -18.40
N VAL A 420 -13.97 7.22 -17.11
CA VAL A 420 -13.04 6.19 -16.65
C VAL A 420 -13.82 4.92 -16.34
N GLN A 421 -13.35 3.81 -16.87
CA GLN A 421 -13.88 2.48 -16.65
C GLN A 421 -12.85 1.61 -15.93
N ILE A 422 -13.31 0.76 -15.03
CA ILE A 422 -12.52 -0.25 -14.34
C ILE A 422 -12.86 -1.60 -14.96
N TRP A 423 -11.83 -2.23 -15.51
CA TRP A 423 -11.87 -3.56 -16.10
C TRP A 423 -11.14 -4.53 -15.20
N GLY A 424 -11.50 -5.81 -15.22
CA GLY A 424 -10.75 -6.81 -14.47
C GLY A 424 -11.00 -8.24 -14.91
N TRP A 425 -10.18 -9.14 -14.38
CA TRP A 425 -10.17 -10.57 -14.67
C TRP A 425 -9.41 -11.36 -13.59
N GLY A 426 -9.49 -12.69 -13.65
CA GLY A 426 -8.89 -13.60 -12.68
C GLY A 426 -9.91 -14.18 -11.71
N TRP A 427 -9.44 -14.55 -10.51
CA TRP A 427 -10.26 -15.18 -9.48
C TRP A 427 -11.38 -14.25 -8.99
N ASN A 428 -12.59 -14.80 -8.81
CA ASN A 428 -13.80 -14.04 -8.47
C ASN A 428 -14.74 -14.78 -7.51
N GLU A 429 -14.26 -15.79 -6.78
CA GLU A 429 -15.15 -16.66 -5.98
C GLU A 429 -15.80 -15.94 -4.80
N HIS A 430 -15.21 -14.82 -4.35
CA HIS A 430 -15.81 -13.92 -3.35
C HIS A 430 -16.45 -12.68 -3.97
N GLY A 431 -16.67 -12.68 -5.28
CA GLY A 431 -17.20 -11.54 -6.03
C GLY A 431 -16.30 -10.31 -6.04
N ASN A 432 -14.99 -10.44 -5.82
CA ASN A 432 -14.05 -9.32 -5.83
C ASN A 432 -13.88 -8.60 -7.18
N LEU A 433 -14.47 -9.14 -8.25
CA LEU A 433 -14.61 -8.49 -9.55
C LEU A 433 -16.08 -8.19 -9.88
N GLY A 434 -16.98 -8.29 -8.90
CA GLY A 434 -18.42 -8.22 -9.07
C GLY A 434 -19.03 -9.48 -9.70
N LYS A 435 -20.34 -9.62 -9.55
CA LYS A 435 -21.19 -10.65 -10.14
C LYS A 435 -21.79 -10.11 -11.42
N ARG A 436 -21.86 -10.98 -12.42
CA ARG A 436 -22.58 -10.68 -13.66
C ARG A 436 -23.93 -11.33 -13.61
N GLU A 437 -24.91 -10.60 -14.14
CA GLU A 437 -26.26 -11.12 -14.29
C GLU A 437 -26.23 -12.45 -15.04
N GLY A 438 -26.85 -13.48 -14.45
CA GLY A 438 -26.93 -14.82 -15.04
C GLY A 438 -25.65 -15.68 -14.99
N HIS A 439 -24.56 -15.22 -14.35
CA HIS A 439 -23.32 -15.99 -14.21
C HIS A 439 -22.98 -16.32 -12.75
N PRO A 440 -22.44 -17.52 -12.48
CA PRO A 440 -21.91 -17.85 -11.15
C PRO A 440 -20.65 -17.03 -10.85
N LEU A 441 -20.23 -17.03 -9.58
CA LEU A 441 -18.96 -16.45 -9.12
C LEU A 441 -17.77 -17.32 -9.54
N GLU A 442 -17.59 -17.46 -10.85
CA GLU A 442 -16.50 -18.22 -11.45
C GLU A 442 -15.33 -17.29 -11.84
N PRO A 443 -14.11 -17.82 -11.96
CA PRO A 443 -12.98 -17.04 -12.45
C PRO A 443 -13.24 -16.41 -13.81
N ILE A 444 -13.01 -15.11 -13.90
CA ILE A 444 -13.21 -14.31 -15.11
C ILE A 444 -11.98 -14.47 -16.01
N ARG A 445 -12.15 -15.17 -17.14
CA ARG A 445 -11.05 -15.49 -18.07
C ARG A 445 -10.93 -14.53 -19.26
N ALA A 446 -11.62 -13.38 -19.20
CA ALA A 446 -11.64 -12.36 -20.24
C ALA A 446 -11.69 -10.95 -19.65
N PHE A 447 -11.23 -9.95 -20.40
CA PHE A 447 -11.42 -8.54 -20.02
C PHE A 447 -12.89 -8.24 -19.86
N SER A 448 -13.24 -7.72 -18.69
CA SER A 448 -14.63 -7.47 -18.35
C SER A 448 -14.77 -6.14 -17.64
N LEU A 449 -15.76 -5.37 -18.05
CA LEU A 449 -16.12 -4.11 -17.39
C LEU A 449 -16.75 -4.44 -16.04
N LEU A 450 -16.21 -3.85 -14.98
CA LEU A 450 -16.64 -4.10 -13.60
C LEU A 450 -17.34 -2.89 -12.99
N PHE A 451 -16.81 -1.70 -13.28
CA PHE A 451 -17.29 -0.46 -12.72
C PHE A 451 -17.05 0.69 -13.69
N GLU A 452 -18.03 1.57 -13.86
CA GLU A 452 -17.87 2.83 -14.58
C GLU A 452 -17.90 3.98 -13.58
N ILE A 453 -16.88 4.84 -13.63
CA ILE A 453 -16.79 5.99 -12.73
C ILE A 453 -17.95 6.95 -13.05
N PRO A 454 -18.74 7.39 -12.06
CA PRO A 454 -19.86 8.29 -12.28
C PRO A 454 -19.45 9.58 -13.02
N SER A 455 -20.30 10.11 -13.89
CA SER A 455 -19.98 11.19 -14.84
C SER A 455 -19.49 12.52 -14.21
N ASN A 456 -19.71 12.73 -12.91
CA ASN A 456 -19.24 13.90 -12.16
C ASN A 456 -18.14 13.55 -11.13
N SER A 457 -17.49 12.40 -11.28
CA SER A 457 -16.48 11.92 -10.35
C SER A 457 -15.13 11.74 -11.04
N LYS A 458 -14.05 11.84 -10.27
CA LYS A 458 -12.69 11.49 -10.70
C LYS A 458 -12.24 10.23 -9.96
N LEU A 459 -11.59 9.31 -10.67
CA LEU A 459 -10.84 8.23 -10.02
C LEU A 459 -9.66 8.85 -9.27
N VAL A 460 -9.52 8.48 -8.00
CA VAL A 460 -8.44 8.95 -7.11
C VAL A 460 -7.43 7.84 -6.86
N ALA A 461 -7.92 6.63 -6.56
CA ALA A 461 -7.07 5.47 -6.36
C ALA A 461 -7.83 4.19 -6.74
N LEU A 462 -7.07 3.19 -7.17
CA LEU A 462 -7.52 1.84 -7.45
C LEU A 462 -6.63 0.90 -6.64
N ALA A 463 -7.22 -0.03 -5.90
CA ALA A 463 -6.47 -0.98 -5.10
C ALA A 463 -7.13 -2.35 -5.10
N ALA A 464 -6.32 -3.39 -4.91
CA ALA A 464 -6.76 -4.76 -4.81
C ALA A 464 -5.92 -5.49 -3.76
N GLY A 465 -6.50 -6.49 -3.12
CA GLY A 465 -5.80 -7.32 -2.14
C GLY A 465 -6.30 -8.76 -2.12
N CYS A 466 -6.30 -9.38 -0.95
CA CYS A 466 -6.82 -10.75 -0.82
C CYS A 466 -8.33 -10.72 -0.99
N ALA A 467 -8.83 -11.30 -2.10
CA ALA A 467 -10.25 -11.42 -2.39
C ALA A 467 -11.04 -10.09 -2.33
N THR A 468 -10.41 -8.93 -2.53
CA THR A 468 -11.06 -7.62 -2.37
C THR A 468 -10.54 -6.61 -3.38
N SER A 469 -11.44 -5.74 -3.84
CA SER A 469 -11.17 -4.65 -4.78
C SER A 469 -11.77 -3.34 -4.27
N PHE A 470 -11.03 -2.24 -4.47
CA PHE A 470 -11.41 -0.91 -4.00
C PHE A 470 -11.22 0.14 -5.09
N VAL A 471 -12.22 0.99 -5.25
CA VAL A 471 -12.24 2.13 -6.18
C VAL A 471 -12.54 3.38 -5.36
N ILE A 472 -11.55 4.26 -5.24
CA ILE A 472 -11.70 5.54 -4.53
C ILE A 472 -11.99 6.62 -5.56
N VAL A 473 -13.10 7.32 -5.40
CA VAL A 473 -13.51 8.41 -6.30
C VAL A 473 -13.75 9.70 -5.55
N CYS A 474 -13.45 10.82 -6.19
CA CYS A 474 -13.83 12.14 -5.71
C CYS A 474 -15.02 12.63 -6.56
N SER A 475 -16.21 12.72 -5.97
CA SER A 475 -17.34 13.41 -6.57
C SER A 475 -17.02 14.90 -6.65
N ARG A 476 -17.42 15.58 -7.74
CA ARG A 476 -17.26 17.03 -7.89
C ARG A 476 -18.55 17.77 -7.57
#